data_AF-A0A9E0MSA5-F1
#
_entry.id   AF-A0A9E0MSA5-F1
#
_cell.length_a   1.000
_cell.length_b   1.000
_cell.length_c   1.000
_cell.angle_alpha   90.00
_cell.angle_beta   90.00
_cell.angle_gamma   90.00
#
_symmetry.space_group_name_H-M   'P 1'
#
loop_
_entity.id
_entity.type
_entity.pdbx_description
1 polymer ?
#
loop_
_entity_poly.entity_id
_entity_poly.type
_entity_poly.pdbx_seq_one_letter_code
_entity_poly.pdbx_strand_id
1 'polypeptide(L)'
;MNTRMLLAALVGGVVAFLLGWLIFGMLLAGYMDAHIVKYEGLMKPQEEMNLGLMFVNNLLVALLLAWALGRMGVKDFQGGAVAGAIMGFLFYLSVDLGFLAMTNLFDGPGMVVVDALANAVLTALVGGTVGLVLGRGKAKAA
;
A
#
# COMPACT_ATOMS: atom_id res chain seq x y z
N MET A 1 12.29 16.96 -0.75
CA MET A 1 11.26 16.65 -1.77
C MET A 1 10.86 17.91 -2.50
N ASN A 2 10.43 17.82 -3.75
CA ASN A 2 9.89 18.96 -4.49
C ASN A 2 8.35 18.89 -4.57
N THR A 3 7.70 19.95 -5.07
CA THR A 3 6.24 20.02 -5.22
C THR A 3 5.69 18.86 -6.04
N ARG A 4 6.41 18.39 -7.06
CA ARG A 4 5.98 17.24 -7.88
C ARG A 4 5.93 15.95 -7.09
N MET A 5 6.93 15.68 -6.24
CA MET A 5 6.94 14.51 -5.36
C MET A 5 5.78 14.58 -4.35
N LEU A 6 5.49 15.76 -3.80
CA LEU A 6 4.36 15.94 -2.88
C LEU A 6 3.01 15.69 -3.57
N LEU A 7 2.85 16.18 -4.81
CA LEU A 7 1.65 15.91 -5.62
C LEU A 7 1.53 14.42 -5.97
N ALA A 8 2.64 13.77 -6.33
CA ALA A 8 2.65 12.32 -6.59
C ALA A 8 2.26 11.52 -5.34
N ALA A 9 2.77 11.90 -4.18
CA ALA A 9 2.39 11.30 -2.89
C ALA A 9 0.91 11.49 -2.58
N LEU A 10 0.36 12.70 -2.78
CA LEU A 10 -1.06 12.98 -2.53
C LEU A 10 -1.98 12.14 -3.43
N VAL A 11 -1.71 12.13 -4.74
CA VAL A 11 -2.50 11.34 -5.71
C VAL A 11 -2.36 9.85 -5.42
N GLY A 12 -1.13 9.38 -5.15
CA GLY A 12 -0.86 8.01 -4.73
C GLY A 12 -1.58 7.64 -3.44
N GLY A 13 -1.67 8.55 -2.47
CA GLY A 13 -2.34 8.32 -1.18
C GLY A 13 -3.84 8.16 -1.32
N VAL A 14 -4.48 8.98 -2.17
CA VAL A 14 -5.90 8.81 -2.52
C VAL A 14 -6.15 7.46 -3.20
N VAL A 15 -5.30 7.09 -4.17
CA VAL A 15 -5.40 5.80 -4.86
C VAL A 15 -5.19 4.64 -3.88
N ALA A 16 -4.19 4.74 -3.00
CA ALA A 16 -3.91 3.74 -1.98
C ALA A 16 -5.09 3.55 -1.03
N PHE A 17 -5.71 4.64 -0.58
CA PHE A 17 -6.87 4.59 0.30
C PHE A 17 -8.07 3.89 -0.35
N LEU A 18 -8.43 4.27 -1.58
CA LEU A 18 -9.57 3.68 -2.29
C LEU A 18 -9.32 2.21 -2.68
N LEU A 19 -8.12 1.90 -3.20
CA LEU A 19 -7.76 0.53 -3.56
C LEU A 19 -7.56 -0.35 -2.32
N GLY A 20 -7.03 0.19 -1.23
CA GLY A 20 -6.90 -0.52 0.03
C GLY A 20 -8.27 -0.91 0.59
N TRP A 21 -9.24 0.00 0.56
CA TRP A 21 -10.63 -0.33 0.90
C TRP A 21 -11.20 -1.42 -0.03
N LEU A 22 -10.99 -1.32 -1.34
CA LEU A 22 -11.48 -2.32 -2.28
C LEU A 22 -10.84 -3.70 -2.04
N ILE A 23 -9.52 -3.77 -1.93
CA ILE A 23 -8.78 -5.03 -1.81
C ILE A 23 -9.04 -5.67 -0.45
N PHE A 24 -8.83 -4.94 0.65
CA PHE A 24 -8.89 -5.52 1.99
C PHE A 24 -10.28 -5.44 2.61
N GLY A 25 -11.02 -4.36 2.35
CA GLY A 25 -12.36 -4.14 2.92
C GLY A 25 -13.50 -4.80 2.14
N MET A 26 -13.28 -5.20 0.89
CA MET A 26 -14.31 -5.84 0.07
C MET A 26 -13.86 -7.22 -0.45
N LEU A 27 -12.77 -7.27 -1.23
CA LEU A 27 -12.38 -8.51 -1.93
C LEU A 27 -11.83 -9.58 -0.97
N LEU A 28 -11.00 -9.18 0.00
CA LEU A 28 -10.36 -10.09 0.94
C LEU A 28 -10.98 -10.08 2.34
N ALA A 29 -11.99 -9.25 2.59
CA ALA A 29 -12.54 -9.06 3.93
C ALA A 29 -12.91 -10.38 4.63
N GLY A 30 -13.63 -11.28 3.93
CA GLY A 30 -14.01 -12.58 4.47
C GLY A 30 -12.83 -13.53 4.70
N TYR A 31 -11.80 -13.47 3.84
CA TYR A 31 -10.59 -14.27 4.02
C TYR A 31 -9.78 -13.78 5.23
N MET A 32 -9.59 -12.47 5.36
CA MET A 32 -8.86 -11.86 6.48
C MET A 32 -9.56 -12.15 7.81
N ASP A 33 -10.88 -12.02 7.87
CA ASP A 33 -11.68 -12.30 9.07
C ASP A 33 -11.62 -13.77 9.51
N ALA A 34 -11.48 -14.70 8.55
CA ALA A 34 -11.37 -16.13 8.83
C ALA A 34 -9.98 -16.55 9.35
N HIS A 35 -8.93 -15.80 9.01
CA HIS A 35 -7.53 -16.18 9.28
C HIS A 35 -6.83 -15.28 10.31
N ILE A 36 -7.56 -14.32 10.89
CA ILE A 36 -7.11 -13.51 12.03
C ILE A 36 -7.76 -14.05 13.30
N VAL A 37 -6.94 -14.35 14.31
CA VAL A 37 -7.42 -14.79 15.62
C VAL A 37 -8.19 -13.67 16.30
N LYS A 38 -9.41 -13.98 16.75
CA LYS A 38 -10.33 -13.00 17.35
C LYS A 38 -10.20 -12.99 18.87
N TYR A 39 -9.87 -11.83 19.42
CA TYR A 39 -9.97 -11.55 20.85
C TYR A 39 -10.56 -10.16 21.07
N GLU A 40 -11.16 -9.96 22.24
CA GLU A 40 -11.83 -8.70 22.60
C GLU A 40 -10.86 -7.52 22.53
N GLY A 41 -11.25 -6.46 21.83
CA GLY A 41 -10.45 -5.25 21.68
C GLY A 41 -9.34 -5.29 20.62
N LEU A 42 -9.14 -6.40 19.89
CA LEU A 42 -8.18 -6.46 18.78
C LEU A 42 -8.58 -5.53 17.64
N MET A 43 -9.77 -5.75 17.08
CA MET A 43 -10.31 -4.99 15.96
C MET A 43 -11.31 -3.96 16.50
N LYS A 44 -11.18 -2.72 16.04
CA LYS A 44 -12.20 -1.70 16.32
C LYS A 44 -13.48 -2.05 15.56
N PRO A 45 -14.67 -1.84 16.15
CA PRO A 45 -15.92 -1.83 15.40
C PRO A 45 -15.83 -0.88 14.20
N GLN A 46 -16.52 -1.21 13.11
CA GLN A 46 -16.49 -0.40 11.88
C GLN A 46 -16.90 1.06 12.14
N GLU A 47 -17.89 1.26 13.00
CA GLU A 47 -18.40 2.57 13.42
C GLU A 47 -17.35 3.42 14.17
N GLU A 48 -16.37 2.77 14.80
CA GLU A 48 -15.32 3.39 15.61
C GLU A 48 -13.98 3.51 14.85
N MET A 49 -13.94 3.04 13.61
CA MET A 49 -12.74 3.10 12.79
C MET A 49 -12.39 4.54 12.44
N ASN A 50 -11.16 4.95 12.74
CA ASN A 50 -10.68 6.29 12.42
C ASN A 50 -10.21 6.37 10.97
N LEU A 51 -11.10 6.79 10.07
CA LEU A 51 -10.82 6.97 8.65
C LEU A 51 -9.73 8.02 8.37
N GLY A 52 -9.59 9.03 9.23
CA GLY A 52 -8.55 10.05 9.09
C GLY A 52 -7.15 9.46 9.26
N LEU A 53 -6.94 8.66 10.31
CA LEU A 53 -5.69 7.93 10.53
C LEU A 53 -5.43 6.90 9.42
N MET A 54 -6.48 6.25 8.93
CA MET A 54 -6.36 5.32 7.81
C MET A 54 -5.92 6.02 6.52
N PHE A 55 -6.45 7.21 6.24
CA PHE A 55 -6.01 8.01 5.10
C PHE A 55 -4.56 8.47 5.27
N VAL A 56 -4.16 8.94 6.46
CA VAL A 56 -2.77 9.33 6.75
C VAL A 56 -1.82 8.15 6.60
N ASN A 57 -2.19 6.95 7.05
CA ASN A 57 -1.42 5.73 6.85
C ASN A 57 -1.14 5.47 5.35
N ASN A 58 -2.19 5.49 4.52
CA ASN A 58 -2.07 5.31 3.07
C ASN A 58 -1.24 6.42 2.40
N LEU A 59 -1.39 7.66 2.88
CA LEU A 59 -0.61 8.79 2.40
C LEU A 59 0.89 8.63 2.69
N LEU A 60 1.26 8.09 3.85
CA LEU A 60 2.66 7.84 4.21
C LEU A 60 3.30 6.74 3.35
N VAL A 61 2.57 5.68 3.03
CA VAL A 61 3.04 4.64 2.08
C VAL A 61 3.24 5.23 0.69
N ALA A 62 2.28 6.01 0.20
CA ALA A 62 2.40 6.68 -1.10
C ALA A 62 3.53 7.71 -1.12
N LEU A 63 3.79 8.39 0.00
CA LEU A 63 4.89 9.32 0.19
C LEU A 63 6.25 8.61 0.11
N LEU A 64 6.39 7.45 0.76
CA LEU A 64 7.57 6.61 0.67
C LEU A 64 7.85 6.20 -0.78
N LEU A 65 6.83 5.72 -1.49
CA LEU A 65 6.93 5.36 -2.89
C LEU A 65 7.29 6.57 -3.77
N ALA A 66 6.67 7.72 -3.58
CA ALA A 66 6.98 8.94 -4.33
C ALA A 66 8.41 9.42 -4.11
N TRP A 67 8.91 9.36 -2.88
CA TRP A 67 10.30 9.68 -2.57
C TRP A 67 11.26 8.68 -3.24
N ALA A 68 11.05 7.38 -3.07
CA ALA A 68 11.91 6.33 -3.61
C ALA A 68 11.94 6.36 -5.16
N LEU A 69 10.78 6.32 -5.80
CA LEU A 69 10.66 6.33 -7.26
C LEU A 69 11.23 7.60 -7.88
N GLY A 70 11.05 8.75 -7.22
CA GLY A 70 11.65 10.01 -7.66
C GLY A 70 13.19 9.99 -7.58
N ARG A 71 13.78 9.28 -6.61
CA ARG A 71 15.24 9.08 -6.52
C ARG A 71 15.75 8.07 -7.53
N MET A 72 14.96 7.05 -7.86
CA MET A 72 15.25 6.08 -8.92
C MET A 72 15.08 6.65 -10.33
N GLY A 73 14.53 7.86 -10.46
CA GLY A 73 14.33 8.51 -11.76
C GLY A 73 13.18 7.93 -12.59
N VAL A 74 12.27 7.20 -11.96
CA VAL A 74 11.07 6.61 -12.58
C VAL A 74 10.12 7.70 -13.08
N LYS A 75 9.60 7.53 -14.29
CA LYS A 75 8.78 8.55 -15.00
C LYS A 75 7.57 7.97 -15.73
N ASP A 76 7.27 6.70 -15.54
CA ASP A 76 6.17 6.02 -16.21
C ASP A 76 5.46 5.06 -15.25
N PHE A 77 4.31 4.57 -15.70
CA PHE A 77 3.49 3.65 -14.93
C PHE A 77 4.19 2.32 -14.70
N GLN A 78 4.81 1.75 -15.73
CA GLN A 78 5.37 0.41 -15.68
C GLN A 78 6.53 0.32 -14.68
N GLY A 79 7.49 1.25 -14.76
CA GLY A 79 8.60 1.35 -13.82
C GLY A 79 8.11 1.62 -12.40
N GLY A 80 7.09 2.47 -12.25
CA GLY A 80 6.46 2.73 -10.96
C GLY A 80 5.78 1.49 -10.38
N ALA A 81 5.08 0.72 -11.21
CA ALA A 81 4.34 -0.46 -10.79
C ALA A 81 5.25 -1.62 -10.41
N VAL A 82 6.30 -1.90 -11.20
CA VAL A 82 7.27 -2.96 -10.88
C VAL A 82 8.02 -2.63 -9.58
N ALA A 83 8.55 -1.41 -9.47
CA ALA A 83 9.26 -1.00 -8.27
C ALA A 83 8.32 -0.92 -7.05
N GLY A 84 7.08 -0.46 -7.24
CA GLY A 84 6.03 -0.45 -6.22
C GLY A 84 5.68 -1.85 -5.72
N ALA A 85 5.47 -2.81 -6.62
CA ALA A 85 5.23 -4.22 -6.27
C ALA A 85 6.37 -4.79 -5.42
N ILE A 86 7.62 -4.62 -5.86
CA ILE A 86 8.78 -5.18 -5.16
C ILE A 86 8.92 -4.54 -3.77
N MET A 87 8.85 -3.22 -3.68
CA MET A 87 8.96 -2.50 -2.41
C MET A 87 7.84 -2.87 -1.45
N GLY A 88 6.59 -2.91 -1.92
CA GLY A 88 5.44 -3.29 -1.10
C GLY A 88 5.51 -4.73 -0.65
N PHE A 89 5.75 -5.67 -1.56
CA PHE A 89 5.90 -7.09 -1.24
C PHE A 89 6.92 -7.30 -0.13
N LEU A 90 8.14 -6.75 -0.28
CA LEU A 90 9.20 -6.93 0.72
C LEU A 90 8.88 -6.23 2.04
N PHE A 91 8.30 -5.02 2.00
CA PHE A 91 7.95 -4.27 3.20
C PHE A 91 6.86 -4.98 4.01
N TYR A 92 5.74 -5.31 3.37
CA TYR A 92 4.61 -5.95 4.06
C TYR A 92 4.91 -7.38 4.47
N LEU A 93 5.61 -8.17 3.63
CA LEU A 93 6.09 -9.49 4.04
C LEU A 93 6.97 -9.41 5.28
N SER A 94 7.85 -8.41 5.39
CA SER A 94 8.67 -8.22 6.59
C SER A 94 7.84 -7.91 7.83
N VAL A 95 6.78 -7.11 7.69
CA VAL A 95 5.87 -6.77 8.80
C VAL A 95 5.10 -8.01 9.23
N ASP A 96 4.52 -8.73 8.28
CA ASP A 96 3.70 -9.91 8.53
C ASP A 96 4.50 -11.08 9.12
N LEU A 97 5.71 -11.31 8.62
CA LEU A 97 6.62 -12.29 9.22
C LEU A 97 6.99 -11.90 10.65
N GLY A 98 7.12 -10.60 10.94
CA GLY A 98 7.30 -10.09 12.30
C GLY A 98 6.11 -10.43 13.20
N PHE A 99 4.88 -10.20 12.72
CA PHE A 99 3.67 -10.59 13.46
C PHE A 99 3.58 -12.09 13.66
N LEU A 100 3.86 -12.89 12.63
CA LEU A 100 3.84 -14.35 12.72
C LEU A 100 4.90 -14.89 13.69
N ALA A 101 6.05 -14.23 13.81
CA ALA A 101 7.12 -14.64 14.70
C ALA A 101 6.87 -14.28 16.17
N MET A 102 6.16 -13.17 16.43
CA MET A 102 6.04 -12.60 17.79
C MET A 102 4.64 -12.73 18.39
N THR A 103 3.63 -13.07 17.59
CA THR A 103 2.22 -13.07 18.00
C THR A 103 1.49 -14.30 17.47
N ASN A 104 0.34 -14.62 18.08
CA ASN A 104 -0.60 -15.60 17.57
C ASN A 104 -1.71 -14.93 16.73
N LEU A 105 -1.43 -13.79 16.10
CA LEU A 105 -2.44 -13.00 15.38
C LEU A 105 -2.99 -13.74 14.16
N PHE A 106 -2.10 -14.38 13.40
CA PHE A 106 -2.46 -15.16 12.22
C PHE A 106 -2.65 -16.62 12.58
N ASP A 107 -3.67 -17.25 12.00
CA ASP A 107 -3.94 -18.68 12.18
C ASP A 107 -2.92 -19.60 11.49
N GLY A 108 -2.10 -19.04 10.59
CA GLY A 108 -1.01 -19.73 9.93
C GLY A 108 -0.25 -18.88 8.89
N PRO A 109 0.79 -19.45 8.25
CA PRO A 109 1.62 -18.75 7.27
C PRO A 109 0.88 -18.44 5.95
N GLY A 110 -0.26 -19.08 5.68
CA GLY A 110 -1.06 -18.82 4.48
C GLY A 110 -1.60 -17.40 4.43
N MET A 111 -2.00 -16.84 5.59
CA MET A 111 -2.44 -15.45 5.73
C MET A 111 -1.34 -14.47 5.30
N VAL A 112 -0.11 -14.69 5.76
CA VAL A 112 1.06 -13.85 5.43
C VAL A 112 1.34 -13.82 3.93
N VAL A 113 1.23 -14.96 3.25
CA VAL A 113 1.45 -15.01 1.79
C VAL A 113 0.37 -14.24 1.04
N VAL A 114 -0.90 -14.39 1.43
CA VAL A 114 -2.02 -13.71 0.78
C VAL A 114 -1.94 -12.21 1.00
N ASP A 115 -1.67 -11.75 2.23
CA ASP A 115 -1.53 -10.33 2.54
C ASP A 115 -0.36 -9.69 1.78
N ALA A 116 0.83 -10.31 1.81
CA ALA A 116 1.99 -9.81 1.08
C ALA A 116 1.75 -9.68 -0.43
N LEU A 117 1.05 -10.65 -1.05
CA LEU A 117 0.70 -10.59 -2.47
C LEU A 117 -0.36 -9.52 -2.76
N ALA A 118 -1.36 -9.39 -1.90
CA ALA A 118 -2.40 -8.36 -2.03
C ALA A 118 -1.78 -6.96 -1.91
N ASN A 119 -0.87 -6.78 -0.94
CA ASN A 119 -0.12 -5.55 -0.78
C ASN A 119 0.82 -5.29 -1.94
N ALA A 120 1.45 -6.30 -2.54
CA ALA A 120 2.25 -6.14 -3.76
C ALA A 120 1.41 -5.61 -4.93
N VAL A 121 0.17 -6.11 -5.10
CA VAL A 121 -0.77 -5.60 -6.11
C VAL A 121 -1.18 -4.16 -5.81
N LEU A 122 -1.54 -3.87 -4.56
CA LEU A 122 -1.90 -2.51 -4.12
C LEU A 122 -0.75 -1.53 -4.42
N THR A 123 0.46 -1.82 -3.95
CA THR A 123 1.60 -0.93 -4.11
C THR A 123 2.11 -0.87 -5.54
N ALA A 124 1.86 -1.88 -6.38
CA ALA A 124 2.09 -1.79 -7.82
C ALA A 124 1.18 -0.72 -8.45
N LEU A 125 -0.12 -0.73 -8.15
CA LEU A 125 -1.05 0.25 -8.71
C LEU A 125 -0.78 1.67 -8.19
N VAL A 126 -0.47 1.78 -6.90
CA VAL A 126 -0.07 3.06 -6.28
C VAL A 126 1.26 3.55 -6.87
N GLY A 127 2.27 2.69 -6.93
CA GLY A 127 3.59 2.99 -7.49
C GLY A 127 3.53 3.40 -8.95
N GLY A 128 2.70 2.71 -9.76
CA GLY A 128 2.46 3.07 -11.15
C GLY A 128 1.79 4.44 -11.28
N THR A 129 0.80 4.73 -10.44
CA THR A 129 0.16 6.06 -10.39
C THR A 129 1.16 7.16 -10.01
N VAL A 130 1.97 6.92 -8.98
CA VAL A 130 3.05 7.81 -8.56
C VAL A 130 4.05 8.05 -9.70
N GLY A 131 4.47 6.99 -10.39
CA GLY A 131 5.39 7.06 -11.54
C GLY A 131 4.84 7.93 -12.68
N LEU A 132 3.55 7.80 -12.99
CA LEU A 132 2.88 8.67 -13.96
C LEU A 132 2.91 10.15 -13.55
N VAL A 133 2.63 10.47 -12.27
CA VAL A 133 2.63 11.85 -11.80
C VAL A 133 4.04 12.43 -11.78
N LEU A 134 5.06 11.64 -11.42
CA LEU A 134 6.46 12.06 -11.48
C LEU A 134 6.93 12.35 -12.92
N GLY A 135 6.43 11.57 -13.89
CA GLY A 135 6.71 11.73 -15.32
C GLY A 135 6.01 12.91 -16.00
N ARG A 136 4.90 13.40 -15.43
CA ARG A 136 4.16 14.54 -15.97
C ARG A 136 5.02 15.81 -15.99
N GLY A 137 5.01 16.51 -17.12
CA GLY A 137 5.78 17.73 -17.36
C GLY A 137 7.02 17.56 -18.25
N LYS A 138 7.28 16.36 -18.79
CA LYS A 138 8.14 16.15 -19.96
C LYS A 138 7.31 15.92 -21.23
N ALA A 139 6.27 16.73 -21.46
CA ALA A 139 5.68 16.76 -22.79
C ALA A 139 6.82 17.07 -23.77
N LYS A 140 7.03 16.19 -24.76
CA LYS A 140 8.04 16.37 -25.80
C LYS A 140 7.92 17.80 -26.33
N ALA A 141 8.99 18.58 -26.25
CA ALA A 141 9.18 19.63 -27.22
C ALA A 141 9.22 18.91 -28.58
N ALA A 142 8.11 18.96 -29.29
CA ALA A 142 7.99 18.55 -30.68
C ALA A 142 8.29 19.77 -31.55
#